data_AF-A0A3N9TAV7-F1
#
_entry.id   AF-A0A3N9TAV7-F1
#
_cell.length_a   1.000
_cell.length_b   1.000
_cell.length_c   1.000
_cell.angle_alpha   90.00
_cell.angle_beta   90.00
_cell.angle_gamma   90.00
#
_symmetry.space_group_name_H-M   'P 1'
#
loop_
_entity.id
_entity.type
_entity.pdbx_description
1 polymer ?
#
loop_
_entity_poly.entity_id
_entity_poly.type
_entity_poly.pdbx_seq_one_letter_code
_entity_poly.pdbx_strand_id
1 'polypeptide(L)'
;MLYTSFKKLYWREFDSIKQGAEYFHVKPRTIERWLSGAANINPMAEKLLVIKALGYLPNDVRWSGFRIDEERGIFITRDGREFSPKELDAFALWKDEYQRFIEKYGHLERAPIYPAHDNVLPFRGGRRAKAAQWIPSRDNFGKPKIRFKK
;
A
#
# COMPACT_ATOMS: atom_id res chain seq x y z
N MET A 1 -19.13 16.56 16.81
CA MET A 1 -18.65 17.09 15.52
C MET A 1 -17.91 16.05 14.66
N LEU A 2 -17.18 15.06 15.23
CA LEU A 2 -16.41 14.04 14.49
C LEU A 2 -17.25 13.09 13.61
N TYR A 3 -18.46 12.75 14.04
CA TYR A 3 -19.36 11.87 13.27
C TYR A 3 -19.74 12.45 11.90
N THR A 4 -19.94 13.77 11.83
CA THR A 4 -20.36 14.44 10.59
C THR A 4 -19.20 14.54 9.59
N SER A 5 -17.97 14.76 10.04
CA SER A 5 -16.78 14.78 9.18
C SER A 5 -16.46 13.40 8.63
N PHE A 6 -16.45 12.35 9.47
CA PHE A 6 -16.20 10.98 9.03
C PHE A 6 -17.24 10.52 8.01
N LYS A 7 -18.54 10.74 8.28
CA LYS A 7 -19.62 10.33 7.36
C LYS A 7 -19.52 11.04 6.01
N LYS A 8 -19.21 12.33 5.99
CA LYS A 8 -19.00 13.09 4.75
C LYS A 8 -17.80 12.57 3.96
N LEU A 9 -16.66 12.34 4.63
CA LEU A 9 -15.46 11.79 3.98
C LEU A 9 -15.70 10.36 3.49
N TYR A 10 -16.43 9.55 4.25
CA TYR A 10 -16.71 8.16 3.90
C TYR A 10 -17.43 8.08 2.55
N TRP A 11 -18.53 8.84 2.38
CA TRP A 11 -19.29 8.86 1.14
C TRP A 11 -18.62 9.62 -0.01
N ARG A 12 -17.51 10.34 0.28
CA ARG A 12 -16.66 10.91 -0.77
C ARG A 12 -15.67 9.87 -1.32
N GLU A 13 -15.18 8.97 -0.47
CA GLU A 13 -14.12 8.01 -0.82
C GLU A 13 -14.64 6.62 -1.20
N PHE A 14 -15.90 6.31 -0.87
CA PHE A 14 -16.51 5.01 -1.13
C PHE A 14 -17.93 5.14 -1.70
N ASP A 15 -18.21 4.34 -2.72
CA ASP A 15 -19.54 4.28 -3.37
C ASP A 15 -20.49 3.34 -2.62
N SER A 16 -19.97 2.47 -1.75
CA SER A 16 -20.78 1.50 -1.02
C SER A 16 -20.22 1.13 0.35
N ILE A 17 -21.12 0.68 1.24
CA ILE A 17 -20.78 0.17 2.57
C ILE A 17 -19.78 -0.99 2.49
N LYS A 18 -19.96 -1.86 1.48
CA LYS A 18 -19.10 -3.02 1.23
C LYS A 18 -17.66 -2.61 0.95
N GLN A 19 -17.47 -1.62 0.08
CA GLN A 19 -16.14 -1.12 -0.30
C GLN A 19 -15.39 -0.53 0.90
N GLY A 20 -16.05 0.28 1.74
CA GLY A 20 -15.41 0.79 2.94
C GLY A 20 -15.16 -0.31 3.99
N ALA A 21 -16.04 -1.31 4.09
CA ALA A 21 -15.83 -2.45 4.99
C ALA A 21 -14.60 -3.28 4.60
N GLU A 22 -14.40 -3.50 3.30
CA GLU A 22 -13.20 -4.12 2.75
C GLU A 22 -11.95 -3.28 3.06
N TYR A 23 -11.99 -1.98 2.80
CA TYR A 23 -10.88 -1.06 3.06
C TYR A 23 -10.45 -1.02 4.54
N PHE A 24 -11.41 -1.01 5.47
CA PHE A 24 -11.12 -1.01 6.91
C PHE A 24 -10.95 -2.40 7.51
N HIS A 25 -11.08 -3.47 6.71
CA HIS A 25 -11.07 -4.86 7.16
C HIS A 25 -12.05 -5.15 8.32
N VAL A 26 -13.28 -4.64 8.21
CA VAL A 26 -14.37 -4.86 9.17
C VAL A 26 -15.60 -5.43 8.50
N LYS A 27 -16.60 -5.86 9.28
CA LYS A 27 -17.90 -6.28 8.74
C LYS A 27 -18.69 -5.05 8.26
N PRO A 28 -19.52 -5.16 7.20
CA PRO A 28 -20.40 -4.07 6.73
C PRO A 28 -21.26 -3.47 7.86
N ARG A 29 -21.79 -4.33 8.74
CA ARG A 29 -22.57 -3.92 9.92
C ARG A 29 -21.81 -2.99 10.87
N THR A 30 -20.48 -3.09 10.93
CA THR A 30 -19.65 -2.18 11.73
C THR A 30 -19.64 -0.77 11.12
N ILE A 31 -19.53 -0.68 9.80
CA ILE A 31 -19.61 0.58 9.06
C ILE A 31 -21.00 1.21 9.22
N GLU A 32 -22.07 0.41 9.10
CA GLU A 32 -23.45 0.91 9.32
C GLU A 32 -23.60 1.55 10.70
N ARG A 33 -23.07 0.92 11.75
CA ARG A 33 -23.09 1.45 13.11
C ARG A 33 -22.27 2.74 13.26
N TRP A 34 -21.13 2.84 12.57
CA TRP A 34 -20.33 4.07 12.53
C TRP A 34 -21.04 5.21 11.79
N LEU A 35 -21.76 4.91 10.70
CA LEU A 35 -22.46 5.88 9.86
C LEU A 35 -23.86 6.27 10.37
N SER A 36 -24.40 5.51 11.31
CA SER A 36 -25.64 5.81 12.05
C SER A 36 -25.41 6.46 13.41
N GLY A 37 -24.17 6.40 13.92
CA GLY A 37 -23.80 6.91 15.24
C GLY A 37 -24.13 5.95 16.37
N ALA A 38 -24.60 4.73 16.06
CA ALA A 38 -24.89 3.70 17.04
C ALA A 38 -23.63 3.14 17.72
N ALA A 39 -22.45 3.36 17.15
CA ALA A 39 -21.16 3.05 17.77
C ALA A 39 -20.14 4.16 17.48
N ASN A 40 -19.22 4.37 18.43
CA ASN A 40 -18.08 5.24 18.21
C ASN A 40 -17.22 4.72 17.05
N ILE A 41 -16.77 5.64 16.21
CA ILE A 41 -15.86 5.35 15.09
C ILE A 41 -14.51 4.96 15.68
N ASN A 42 -13.89 3.91 15.13
CA ASN A 42 -12.52 3.56 15.51
C ASN A 42 -11.58 4.71 15.10
N PRO A 43 -10.81 5.32 16.03
CA PRO A 43 -9.90 6.41 15.70
C PRO A 43 -8.89 6.08 14.59
N MET A 44 -8.51 4.79 14.44
CA MET A 44 -7.64 4.37 13.34
C MET A 44 -8.37 4.35 11.98
N ALA A 45 -9.66 3.99 11.96
CA ALA A 45 -10.45 4.08 10.74
C ALA A 45 -10.62 5.54 10.32
N GLU A 46 -10.81 6.46 11.26
CA GLU A 46 -10.85 7.90 10.99
C GLU A 46 -9.52 8.40 10.43
N LYS A 47 -8.38 8.02 11.04
CA LYS A 47 -7.05 8.37 10.52
C LYS A 47 -6.79 7.80 9.12
N LEU A 48 -7.08 6.51 8.89
CA LEU A 48 -6.92 5.87 7.58
C LEU A 48 -7.78 6.55 6.51
N LEU A 49 -9.02 6.91 6.86
CA LEU A 49 -9.90 7.65 5.95
C LEU A 49 -9.32 9.02 5.61
N VAL A 50 -8.76 9.75 6.58
CA VAL A 50 -8.11 11.04 6.34
C VAL A 50 -6.87 10.87 5.46
N ILE A 51 -6.04 9.86 5.71
CA ILE A 51 -4.84 9.57 4.91
C ILE A 51 -5.23 9.24 3.45
N LYS A 52 -6.27 8.42 3.25
CA LYS A 52 -6.85 8.12 1.94
C LYS A 52 -7.40 9.37 1.26
N ALA A 53 -8.17 10.18 2.00
CA ALA A 53 -8.79 11.41 1.56
C ALA A 53 -7.79 12.52 1.18
N LEU A 54 -6.61 12.52 1.79
CA LEU A 54 -5.50 13.43 1.48
C LEU A 54 -4.61 12.91 0.34
N GLY A 55 -4.86 11.68 -0.16
CA GLY A 55 -4.07 11.07 -1.23
C GLY A 55 -2.71 10.52 -0.79
N TYR A 56 -2.44 10.42 0.52
CA TYR A 56 -1.21 9.81 1.05
C TYR A 56 -1.18 8.28 0.87
N LEU A 57 -2.36 7.65 0.71
CA LEU A 57 -2.49 6.38 0.02
C LEU A 57 -3.02 6.67 -1.39
N PRO A 58 -2.40 6.17 -2.47
CA PRO A 58 -2.81 6.56 -3.81
C PRO A 58 -4.18 5.96 -4.16
N ASN A 59 -5.19 6.82 -4.20
CA ASN A 59 -6.45 6.63 -4.93
C ASN A 59 -6.37 7.21 -6.35
N ASP A 60 -5.18 7.26 -6.94
CA ASP A 60 -5.00 7.79 -8.28
C ASP A 60 -5.14 6.66 -9.31
N VAL A 61 -5.96 6.87 -10.34
CA VAL A 61 -6.10 5.96 -11.49
C VAL A 61 -4.74 5.79 -12.21
N ARG A 62 -3.80 6.73 -12.04
CA ARG A 62 -2.41 6.62 -12.51
C ARG A 62 -1.58 5.59 -11.74
N TRP A 63 -1.97 5.27 -10.50
CA TRP A 63 -1.38 4.17 -9.72
C TRP A 63 -2.01 2.81 -10.11
N SER A 64 -3.12 2.83 -10.85
CA SER A 64 -3.66 1.60 -11.45
C SER A 64 -2.70 1.10 -12.53
N GLY A 65 -2.01 0.01 -12.23
CA GLY A 65 -1.10 -0.64 -13.17
C GLY A 65 0.17 -1.17 -12.53
N PHE A 66 0.66 -0.53 -11.46
CA PHE A 66 1.77 -1.10 -10.70
C PHE A 66 1.24 -2.16 -9.73
N ARG A 67 1.67 -3.40 -9.91
CA ARG A 67 1.40 -4.53 -9.02
C ARG A 67 2.68 -4.92 -8.29
N ILE A 68 2.55 -5.53 -7.13
CA ILE A 68 3.67 -6.11 -6.40
C ILE A 68 3.49 -7.62 -6.43
N ASP A 69 4.52 -8.34 -6.87
CA ASP A 69 4.61 -9.78 -6.62
C ASP A 69 5.21 -9.96 -5.23
N GLU A 70 4.38 -10.35 -4.26
CA GLU A 70 4.78 -10.50 -2.87
C GLU A 70 5.72 -11.69 -2.63
N GLU A 71 5.70 -12.69 -3.51
CA GLU A 71 6.57 -13.87 -3.38
C GLU A 71 7.98 -13.57 -3.88
N ARG A 72 8.08 -12.87 -5.02
CA ARG A 72 9.36 -12.45 -5.62
C ARG A 72 9.87 -11.11 -5.09
N GLY A 73 9.01 -10.32 -4.44
CA GLY A 73 9.36 -9.00 -3.91
C GLY A 73 9.73 -8.00 -5.00
N ILE A 74 9.01 -8.00 -6.13
CA ILE A 74 9.27 -7.17 -7.32
C ILE A 74 8.07 -6.29 -7.67
N PHE A 75 8.33 -5.18 -8.36
CA PHE A 75 7.30 -4.35 -8.97
C PHE A 75 7.02 -4.79 -10.39
N ILE A 76 5.74 -4.86 -10.74
CA ILE A 76 5.25 -5.13 -12.10
C ILE A 76 4.55 -3.86 -12.56
N THR A 77 5.04 -3.22 -13.62
CA THR A 77 4.44 -2.04 -14.25
C THR A 77 3.13 -2.38 -14.95
N ARG A 78 2.38 -1.34 -15.35
CA ARG A 78 1.16 -1.50 -16.17
C ARG A 78 1.38 -2.27 -17.46
N ASP A 79 2.54 -2.09 -18.08
CA ASP A 79 2.91 -2.70 -19.37
C ASP A 79 3.54 -4.10 -19.19
N GLY A 80 3.52 -4.64 -17.96
CA GLY A 80 4.06 -5.96 -17.64
C GLY A 80 5.58 -6.01 -17.51
N ARG A 81 6.29 -4.87 -17.56
CA ARG A 81 7.72 -4.82 -17.21
C ARG A 81 7.91 -5.03 -15.72
N GLU A 82 8.93 -5.79 -15.35
CA GLU A 82 9.28 -6.10 -13.98
C GLU A 82 10.56 -5.35 -13.59
N PHE A 83 10.64 -4.87 -12.35
CA PHE A 83 11.90 -4.40 -11.76
C PHE A 83 11.90 -4.62 -10.24
N SER A 84 13.08 -4.86 -9.67
CA SER A 84 13.24 -4.99 -8.22
C SER A 84 13.34 -3.61 -7.55
N PRO A 85 12.93 -3.46 -6.27
CA PRO A 85 13.11 -2.20 -5.55
C PRO A 85 14.58 -1.74 -5.47
N LYS A 86 15.55 -2.66 -5.47
CA LYS A 86 16.99 -2.33 -5.42
C LYS A 86 17.47 -1.64 -6.69
N GLU A 87 16.85 -1.93 -7.83
CA GLU A 87 17.13 -1.21 -9.08
C GLU A 87 16.76 0.27 -8.98
N LEU A 88 15.90 0.66 -8.02
CA LEU A 88 15.56 2.06 -7.80
C LEU A 88 16.69 2.86 -7.13
N ASP A 89 17.64 2.21 -6.44
CA ASP A 89 18.74 2.90 -5.75
C ASP A 89 19.61 3.69 -6.75
N ALA A 90 19.76 3.16 -7.97
CA ALA A 90 20.50 3.78 -9.06
C ALA A 90 19.61 4.54 -10.06
N PHE A 91 18.29 4.61 -9.83
CA PHE A 91 17.34 5.11 -10.84
C PHE A 91 17.62 6.54 -11.27
N ALA A 92 17.96 7.43 -10.34
CA ALA A 92 18.26 8.82 -10.66
C ALA A 92 19.44 8.92 -11.64
N LEU A 93 20.51 8.16 -11.40
CA LEU A 93 21.69 8.12 -12.28
C LEU A 93 21.32 7.56 -13.66
N TRP A 94 20.62 6.42 -13.71
CA TRP A 94 20.23 5.81 -14.99
C TRP A 94 19.31 6.68 -15.82
N LYS A 95 18.41 7.44 -15.17
CA LYS A 95 17.55 8.41 -15.85
C LYS A 95 18.40 9.48 -16.55
N ASP A 96 19.40 10.03 -15.86
CA ASP A 96 20.25 11.09 -16.40
C ASP A 96 21.12 10.55 -17.55
N GLU A 97 21.71 9.37 -17.40
CA GLU A 97 22.46 8.68 -18.46
C GLU A 97 21.56 8.40 -19.68
N TYR A 98 20.34 7.90 -19.46
CA TYR A 98 19.38 7.62 -20.52
C TYR A 98 19.00 8.88 -21.30
N GLN A 99 18.77 10.02 -20.62
CA GLN A 99 18.50 11.29 -21.29
C GLN A 99 19.67 11.70 -22.20
N ARG A 100 20.91 11.60 -21.70
CA ARG A 100 22.11 11.85 -22.52
C ARG A 100 22.23 10.93 -23.72
N PHE A 101 21.87 9.65 -23.57
CA PHE A 101 21.87 8.71 -24.69
C PHE A 101 20.81 9.04 -25.74
N ILE A 102 19.59 9.43 -25.33
CA ILE A 102 18.55 9.87 -26.26
C ILE A 102 19.00 11.12 -27.02
N GLU A 103 19.59 12.11 -26.34
CA GLU A 103 20.12 13.32 -27.00
C GLU A 103 21.12 12.98 -28.12
N LYS A 104 21.94 11.95 -27.90
CA LYS A 104 23.02 11.58 -28.83
C LYS A 104 22.59 10.63 -29.93
N TYR A 105 21.71 9.67 -29.64
CA TYR A 105 21.39 8.55 -30.54
C TYR A 105 19.89 8.42 -30.87
N GLY A 106 19.04 9.23 -30.26
CA GLY A 106 17.58 9.16 -30.43
C GLY A 106 16.90 8.06 -29.61
N HIS A 107 15.58 7.94 -29.78
CA HIS A 107 14.79 6.90 -29.12
C HIS A 107 14.87 5.56 -29.86
N LEU A 108 14.91 4.47 -29.11
CA LEU A 108 14.73 3.13 -29.64
C LEU A 108 13.26 2.89 -29.97
N GLU A 109 12.96 2.37 -31.16
CA GLU A 109 11.58 2.04 -31.56
C GLU A 109 10.94 0.98 -30.63
N ARG A 110 11.72 0.02 -30.17
CA ARG A 110 11.27 -0.99 -29.19
C ARG A 110 12.42 -1.46 -28.31
N ALA A 111 12.39 -1.06 -27.04
CA ALA A 111 13.36 -1.53 -26.06
C ALA A 111 13.06 -3.00 -25.65
N PRO A 112 14.07 -3.87 -25.57
CA PRO A 112 13.90 -5.23 -25.07
C PRO A 112 13.32 -5.23 -23.64
N ILE A 113 12.63 -6.31 -23.30
CA ILE A 113 12.09 -6.54 -21.96
C ILE A 113 13.10 -7.42 -21.24
N TYR A 114 13.62 -6.92 -20.12
CA TYR A 114 14.47 -7.68 -19.21
C TYR A 114 13.64 -8.09 -17.99
N PRO A 115 13.82 -9.32 -17.47
CA PRO A 115 13.21 -9.70 -16.21
C PRO A 115 13.81 -8.87 -15.07
N ALA A 116 13.04 -8.68 -13.99
CA ALA A 116 13.56 -8.04 -12.78
C ALA A 116 14.77 -8.80 -12.25
N HIS A 117 15.74 -8.07 -11.69
CA HIS A 117 16.83 -8.73 -10.98
C HIS A 117 16.26 -9.54 -9.81
N ASP A 118 16.81 -10.73 -9.59
CA ASP A 118 16.41 -11.56 -8.45
C ASP A 118 16.57 -10.78 -7.15
N ASN A 119 15.45 -10.56 -6.46
CA ASN A 119 15.48 -9.99 -5.12
C ASN A 119 15.78 -11.11 -4.13
N VAL A 120 17.04 -11.56 -4.13
CA VAL A 120 17.51 -12.64 -3.28
C VAL A 120 17.18 -12.30 -1.83
N LEU A 121 16.58 -13.26 -1.12
CA LEU A 121 16.33 -13.15 0.30
C LEU A 121 17.64 -12.75 1.01
N PRO A 122 17.58 -11.85 2.00
CA PRO A 122 18.78 -11.35 2.69
C PRO A 122 19.62 -12.45 3.39
N PHE A 123 19.13 -13.69 3.46
CA PHE A 123 19.80 -14.82 4.11
C PHE A 123 19.83 -16.07 3.21
N ARG A 124 20.98 -16.79 3.18
CA ARG A 124 21.10 -18.11 2.53
C ARG A 124 20.36 -19.16 3.36
N GLY A 125 19.42 -19.89 2.76
CA GLY A 125 18.80 -21.08 3.40
C GLY A 125 17.26 -21.15 3.46
N GLY A 126 16.52 -20.38 2.65
CA GLY A 126 15.10 -20.68 2.36
C GLY A 126 14.10 -20.51 3.51
N ARG A 127 14.51 -20.00 4.67
CA ARG A 127 13.56 -19.59 5.70
C ARG A 127 12.96 -18.25 5.27
N ARG A 128 11.63 -18.20 5.04
CA ARG A 128 10.91 -16.92 4.99
C ARG A 128 11.36 -16.10 6.19
N ALA A 129 11.81 -14.85 5.98
CA ALA A 129 12.00 -13.94 7.09
C ALA A 129 10.68 -13.90 7.85
N LYS A 130 10.68 -14.33 9.13
CA LYS A 130 9.52 -14.12 9.98
C LYS A 130 9.21 -12.63 9.90
N ALA A 131 7.94 -12.29 9.68
CA ALA A 131 7.50 -10.90 9.76
C ALA A 131 8.14 -10.30 11.02
N ALA A 132 8.74 -9.12 10.89
CA ALA A 132 9.41 -8.48 12.01
C ALA A 132 8.46 -8.47 13.21
N GLN A 133 8.98 -8.71 14.42
CA GLN A 133 8.14 -9.02 15.58
C GLN A 133 7.11 -7.93 15.92
N TRP A 134 7.34 -6.70 15.43
CA TRP A 134 6.46 -5.54 15.55
C TRP A 134 5.34 -5.47 14.50
N ILE A 135 5.39 -6.27 13.43
CA ILE A 135 4.34 -6.35 12.41
C ILE A 135 3.14 -7.07 13.03
N PRO A 136 1.98 -6.41 13.20
CA PRO A 136 0.83 -7.01 13.84
C PRO A 136 0.33 -8.20 13.02
N SER A 137 0.41 -9.39 13.59
CA SER A 137 -0.30 -10.58 13.09
C SER A 137 -1.51 -10.84 13.97
N ARG A 138 -2.49 -11.62 13.47
CA ARG A 138 -3.65 -12.06 14.26
C ARG A 138 -3.24 -12.67 15.61
N ASP A 139 -2.08 -13.33 15.64
CA ASP A 139 -1.56 -14.03 16.79
C ASP A 139 -0.67 -13.14 17.69
N ASN A 140 -0.17 -12.00 17.17
CA ASN A 140 0.63 -11.00 17.88
C ASN A 140 -0.17 -9.78 18.39
N PHE A 141 -1.50 -9.77 18.24
CA PHE A 141 -2.34 -8.84 18.99
C PHE A 141 -2.33 -9.23 20.48
N GLY A 142 -1.26 -8.88 21.17
CA GLY A 142 -1.14 -9.03 22.61
C GLY A 142 -2.31 -8.32 23.28
N LYS A 143 -3.14 -9.07 24.02
CA LYS A 143 -4.15 -8.49 24.90
C LYS A 143 -3.44 -7.43 25.76
N PRO A 144 -3.89 -6.16 25.77
CA PRO A 144 -3.24 -5.16 26.59
C PRO A 144 -3.30 -5.61 28.04
N LYS A 145 -2.13 -5.80 28.67
CA LYS A 145 -2.02 -5.97 30.13
C LYS A 145 -2.33 -4.61 30.75
N ILE A 146 -3.62 -4.33 30.96
CA ILE A 146 -4.05 -3.18 31.75
C ILE A 146 -3.63 -3.47 33.20
N ARG A 147 -2.47 -2.98 33.61
CA ARG A 147 -2.10 -2.90 35.03
C ARG A 147 -2.74 -1.64 35.60
N PHE A 148 -3.89 -1.80 36.26
CA PHE A 148 -4.35 -0.79 37.20
C PHE A 148 -3.34 -0.76 38.36
N LYS A 149 -2.58 0.33 38.48
CA LYS A 149 -1.89 0.63 39.74
C LYS A 149 -2.97 1.05 40.74
N LYS A 150 -3.02 0.33 41.87
CA LYS A 150 -3.77 0.72 43.06
C LYS A 150 -3.15 1.95 43.68
#